data_AF-A0A3Q0J301-F1
#
_entry.id   AF-A0A3Q0J301-F1
#
_cell.length_a   1.000
_cell.length_b   1.000
_cell.length_c   1.000
_cell.angle_alpha   90.00
_cell.angle_beta   90.00
_cell.angle_gamma   90.00
#
_symmetry.space_group_name_H-M   'P 1'
#
loop_
_entity.id
_entity.type
_entity.pdbx_description
1 polymer ?
#
loop_
_entity_poly.entity_id
_entity_poly.type
_entity_poly.pdbx_seq_one_letter_code
_entity_poly.pdbx_strand_id
1 'polypeptide(L)'
;MEHIPKALTPNGIIDSAPKKFAVWGLREKYDENPTLLGEFMYDSEGPTLQYFEAKMVADTFDMVELKILSNHGNIEYTCLYRFRVHGNLAPSPSPVHTYNRFSSANHNTLHHMTSSKYNPV
;
A
#
# COMPACT_ATOMS: atom_id res chain seq x y z
N MET A 1 8.47 -3.04 -8.51
CA MET A 1 9.47 -1.95 -8.41
C MET A 1 9.86 -1.54 -9.81
N GLU A 2 10.06 -0.25 -10.03
CA GLU A 2 10.41 0.31 -11.34
C GLU A 2 11.64 1.20 -11.23
N HIS A 3 12.50 1.14 -12.25
CA HIS A 3 13.64 2.05 -12.42
C HIS A 3 13.74 2.47 -13.90
N ILE A 4 14.45 3.56 -14.17
CA ILE A 4 14.68 4.00 -15.56
C ILE A 4 15.46 2.94 -16.37
N PRO A 5 15.16 2.75 -17.66
CA PRO A 5 15.94 1.90 -18.54
C PRO A 5 17.38 2.40 -18.69
N LYS A 6 18.34 1.48 -18.78
CA LYS A 6 19.76 1.77 -19.03
C LYS A 6 19.99 2.64 -20.27
N ALA A 7 19.21 2.43 -21.33
CA ALA A 7 19.31 3.21 -22.57
C ALA A 7 19.06 4.71 -22.39
N LEU A 8 18.46 5.12 -21.26
CA LEU A 8 18.21 6.52 -20.93
C LEU A 8 19.24 7.11 -19.95
N THR A 9 20.22 6.32 -19.48
CA THR A 9 21.30 6.84 -18.63
C THR A 9 22.53 7.20 -19.47
N PRO A 10 23.31 8.23 -19.08
CA PRO A 10 24.45 8.70 -19.88
C PRO A 10 25.48 7.61 -20.22
N ASN A 11 25.67 6.65 -19.31
CA ASN A 11 26.70 5.62 -19.43
C ASN A 11 26.11 4.20 -19.60
N GLY A 12 24.79 4.06 -19.75
CA GLY A 12 24.15 2.74 -19.79
C GLY A 12 24.15 1.98 -18.46
N ILE A 13 24.47 2.66 -17.35
CA ILE A 13 24.59 2.10 -16.00
C ILE A 13 23.45 2.63 -15.12
N ILE A 14 22.97 1.78 -14.21
CA ILE A 14 21.96 2.11 -13.18
C ILE A 14 22.45 1.63 -11.80
N ASP A 15 23.70 1.95 -11.46
CA ASP A 15 24.36 1.53 -10.22
C ASP A 15 23.70 2.08 -8.95
N SER A 16 22.97 3.19 -9.07
CA SER A 16 22.15 3.78 -8.00
C SER A 16 20.80 3.10 -7.82
N ALA A 17 20.40 2.18 -8.71
CA ALA A 17 19.15 1.44 -8.54
C ALA A 17 19.21 0.58 -7.27
N PRO A 18 18.06 0.37 -6.57
CA PRO A 18 18.01 -0.58 -5.48
C PRO A 18 18.45 -1.96 -5.96
N LYS A 19 19.18 -2.69 -5.12
CA LYS A 19 19.54 -4.09 -5.36
C LYS A 19 18.75 -4.97 -4.41
N LYS A 20 19.19 -5.10 -3.16
CA LYS A 20 18.44 -5.84 -2.13
C LYS A 20 17.52 -4.90 -1.39
N PHE A 21 16.28 -5.32 -1.17
CA PHE A 21 15.32 -4.57 -0.37
C PHE A 21 14.39 -5.51 0.39
N ALA A 22 13.82 -5.03 1.49
CA ALA A 22 12.82 -5.71 2.29
C ALA A 22 11.52 -4.90 2.31
N VAL A 23 10.39 -5.60 2.39
CA VAL A 23 9.06 -4.98 2.49
C VAL A 23 8.40 -5.48 3.77
N TRP A 24 7.88 -4.55 4.57
CA TRP A 24 7.23 -4.81 5.84
C TRP A 24 5.82 -4.26 5.85
N GLY A 25 4.89 -5.01 6.43
CA GLY A 25 3.53 -4.57 6.74
C GLY A 25 3.47 -4.05 8.16
N LEU A 26 2.90 -2.86 8.33
CA LEU A 26 2.73 -2.18 9.61
C LEU A 26 1.24 -1.88 9.83
N ARG A 27 0.74 -2.10 11.04
CA ARG A 27 -0.63 -1.72 11.43
C ARG A 27 -0.73 -0.25 11.80
N GLU A 28 0.37 0.36 12.22
CA GLU A 28 0.45 1.76 12.58
C GLU A 28 1.86 2.33 12.35
N LYS A 29 2.02 3.65 12.46
CA LYS A 29 3.28 4.35 12.15
C LYS A 29 4.47 3.87 13.00
N TYR A 30 4.21 3.47 14.24
CA TYR A 30 5.21 3.03 15.21
C TYR A 30 4.88 1.62 15.70
N ASP A 31 4.57 0.71 14.78
CA ASP A 31 4.25 -0.68 15.09
C ASP A 31 5.47 -1.38 15.74
N GLU A 32 5.29 -1.88 16.96
CA GLU A 32 6.33 -2.61 17.69
C GLU A 32 6.57 -4.02 17.13
N ASN A 33 5.63 -4.56 16.36
CA ASN A 33 5.66 -5.90 15.81
C ASN A 33 5.32 -5.91 14.30
N PRO A 34 6.13 -5.25 13.46
CA PRO A 34 5.93 -5.23 12.01
C PRO A 34 6.13 -6.62 11.41
N THR A 35 5.40 -6.92 10.34
CA THR A 35 5.46 -8.23 9.66
C THR A 35 6.32 -8.16 8.41
N LEU A 36 7.36 -9.01 8.30
CA LEU A 36 8.16 -9.12 7.09
C LEU A 36 7.36 -9.79 5.97
N LEU A 37 7.00 -9.01 4.94
CA LEU A 37 6.28 -9.49 3.76
C LEU A 37 7.22 -10.09 2.71
N GLY A 38 8.51 -9.73 2.73
CA GLY A 38 9.51 -10.40 1.91
C GLY A 38 10.82 -9.64 1.79
N GLU A 39 11.86 -10.36 1.36
CA GLU A 39 13.14 -9.81 0.93
C GLU A 39 13.34 -10.15 -0.53
N PHE A 40 13.74 -9.16 -1.31
CA PHE A 40 13.75 -9.22 -2.76
C PHE A 40 15.02 -8.62 -3.33
N MET A 41 15.27 -8.91 -4.61
CA MET A 41 16.38 -8.35 -5.34
C MET A 41 15.90 -7.79 -6.68
N TYR A 42 16.07 -6.50 -6.89
CA TYR A 42 15.86 -5.88 -8.19
C TYR A 42 17.07 -6.18 -9.08
N ASP A 43 16.80 -6.76 -10.24
CA ASP A 43 17.82 -7.12 -11.22
C ASP A 43 18.11 -5.94 -12.15
N SER A 44 19.34 -5.42 -12.17
CA SER A 44 19.71 -4.32 -13.04
C SER A 44 19.81 -4.73 -14.52
N GLU A 45 19.94 -6.02 -14.81
CA GLU A 45 19.90 -6.56 -16.18
C GLU A 45 18.49 -6.96 -16.63
N GLY A 46 17.53 -6.96 -15.71
CA GLY A 46 16.15 -7.33 -15.96
C GLY A 46 15.30 -6.22 -16.62
N PRO A 47 14.00 -6.47 -16.82
CA PRO A 47 13.05 -5.45 -17.28
C PRO A 47 12.99 -4.24 -16.33
N THR A 48 12.59 -3.08 -16.84
CA THR A 48 12.47 -1.83 -16.06
C THR A 48 11.44 -1.92 -14.93
N LEU A 49 10.33 -2.63 -15.17
CA LEU A 49 9.28 -2.90 -14.20
C LEU A 49 9.35 -4.37 -13.78
N GLN A 50 9.63 -4.60 -12.49
CA GLN A 50 9.75 -5.93 -11.91
C GLN A 50 8.71 -6.15 -10.82
N TYR A 51 8.12 -7.35 -10.81
CA TYR A 51 7.12 -7.76 -9.84
C TYR A 51 7.73 -8.76 -8.87
N PHE A 52 7.33 -8.66 -7.61
CA PHE A 52 7.84 -9.48 -6.52
C PHE A 52 6.64 -9.97 -5.71
N GLU A 53 6.51 -11.28 -5.60
CA GLU A 53 5.40 -11.90 -4.86
C GLU A 53 5.69 -11.85 -3.36
N ALA A 54 4.80 -11.19 -2.61
CA ALA A 54 4.89 -11.11 -1.16
C ALA A 54 4.46 -12.43 -0.51
N LYS A 55 4.96 -12.69 0.70
CA LYS A 55 4.47 -13.78 1.54
C LYS A 55 2.97 -13.60 1.78
N MET A 56 2.22 -14.69 1.61
CA MET A 56 0.81 -14.71 2.01
C MET A 56 0.71 -14.67 3.53
N VAL A 57 -0.05 -13.70 4.03
CA VAL A 57 -0.33 -13.50 5.44
C VAL A 57 -1.82 -13.21 5.63
N ALA A 58 -2.38 -13.57 6.79
CA ALA A 58 -3.79 -13.36 7.08
C ALA A 58 -4.10 -11.93 7.53
N ASP A 59 -3.08 -11.22 8.03
CA ASP A 59 -3.19 -9.85 8.51
C ASP A 59 -3.40 -8.83 7.38
N THR A 60 -4.11 -7.76 7.70
CA THR A 60 -4.19 -6.54 6.89
C THR A 60 -3.27 -5.46 7.46
N PHE A 61 -2.70 -4.63 6.60
CA PHE A 61 -1.78 -3.56 6.99
C PHE A 61 -2.24 -2.22 6.42
N ASP A 62 -2.26 -1.20 7.26
CA ASP A 62 -2.58 0.16 6.86
C ASP A 62 -1.36 0.90 6.28
N MET A 63 -0.16 0.39 6.58
CA MET A 63 1.11 0.96 6.13
C MET A 63 2.05 -0.13 5.60
N VAL A 64 2.89 0.28 4.66
CA VAL A 64 3.97 -0.57 4.12
C VAL A 64 5.28 0.20 4.24
N GLU A 65 6.29 -0.43 4.84
CA GLU A 65 7.64 0.08 4.88
C GLU A 65 8.51 -0.63 3.83
N LEU A 66 9.16 0.17 2.99
CA LEU A 66 10.19 -0.30 2.06
C LEU A 66 11.57 0.03 2.64
N LYS A 67 12.36 -1.02 2.91
CA LYS A 67 13.72 -0.89 3.41
C LYS A 67 14.72 -1.26 2.33
N ILE A 68 15.48 -0.29 1.85
CA ILE A 68 16.59 -0.55 0.93
C ILE A 68 17.78 -1.08 1.73
N LEU A 69 18.32 -2.23 1.33
CA LEU A 69 19.44 -2.90 2.00
C LEU A 69 20.77 -2.71 1.25
N SER A 70 20.71 -2.52 -0.07
CA SER A 70 21.88 -2.21 -0.92
C SER A 70 21.42 -1.65 -2.27
N ASN A 71 22.33 -1.02 -3.00
CA ASN A 71 22.17 -0.66 -4.40
C ASN A 71 23.13 -1.48 -5.29
N HIS A 72 23.24 -1.12 -6.56
CA HIS A 72 24.09 -1.78 -7.54
C HIS A 72 25.53 -1.22 -7.62
N GLY A 73 25.99 -0.51 -6.58
CA GLY A 73 27.39 -0.11 -6.43
C GLY A 73 27.65 1.39 -6.41
N ASN A 74 26.61 2.23 -6.50
CA ASN A 74 26.78 3.66 -6.33
C ASN A 74 27.12 4.01 -4.87
N ILE A 75 28.25 4.68 -4.64
CA ILE A 75 28.76 4.94 -3.29
C ILE A 75 28.10 6.14 -2.61
N GLU A 76 27.44 7.02 -3.38
CA GLU A 76 26.93 8.30 -2.88
C GLU A 76 25.44 8.20 -2.51
N TYR A 77 24.64 7.47 -3.30
CA TYR A 77 23.19 7.44 -3.10
C TYR A 77 22.50 6.22 -3.72
N THR A 78 21.22 6.05 -3.35
CA THR A 78 20.29 5.14 -4.02
C THR A 78 19.12 5.94 -4.60
N CYS A 79 18.75 5.66 -5.85
CA CYS A 79 17.60 6.28 -6.52
C CYS A 79 16.40 5.35 -6.50
N LEU A 80 15.30 5.78 -5.88
CA LEU A 80 14.03 5.08 -5.96
C LEU A 80 13.07 5.84 -6.90
N TYR A 81 12.69 5.22 -8.01
CA TYR A 81 11.75 5.83 -8.97
C TYR A 81 10.30 5.57 -8.60
N ARG A 82 9.86 4.31 -8.68
CA ARG A 82 8.47 3.96 -8.33
C ARG A 82 8.37 2.62 -7.61
N PHE A 83 7.78 2.67 -6.43
CA PHE A 83 7.33 1.53 -5.67
C PHE A 83 5.81 1.42 -5.77
N ARG A 84 5.30 0.22 -6.04
CA ARG A 84 3.86 -0.07 -6.15
C ARG A 84 3.56 -1.20 -5.18
N VAL A 85 2.49 -1.05 -4.43
CA VAL A 85 1.93 -2.09 -3.57
C VAL A 85 0.61 -2.53 -4.18
N HIS A 86 0.43 -3.84 -4.29
CA HIS A 86 -0.79 -4.46 -4.79
C HIS A 86 -1.35 -5.36 -3.70
N GLY A 87 -2.67 -5.40 -3.55
CA GLY A 87 -3.33 -6.21 -2.54
C GLY A 87 -4.84 -6.08 -2.63
N ASN A 88 -5.53 -6.86 -1.80
CA ASN A 88 -6.97 -6.75 -1.62
C ASN A 88 -7.27 -5.79 -0.46
N LEU A 89 -8.35 -5.03 -0.59
CA LEU A 89 -8.83 -4.19 0.50
C LEU A 89 -9.40 -5.08 1.61
N ALA A 90 -9.23 -4.65 2.87
CA ALA A 90 -9.96 -5.24 3.97
C ALA A 90 -11.47 -5.19 3.67
N PRO A 91 -12.24 -6.24 4.01
CA PRO A 91 -13.68 -6.21 3.83
C PRO A 91 -14.25 -4.99 4.55
N SER A 92 -14.99 -4.15 3.83
CA SER A 92 -15.68 -3.01 4.44
C SER A 92 -16.59 -3.54 5.54
N PRO A 93 -16.59 -2.96 6.76
CA PRO A 93 -17.59 -3.34 7.75
C PRO A 93 -18.96 -3.10 7.12
N SER A 94 -19.78 -4.15 7.01
CA SER A 94 -21.13 -4.03 6.47
C SER A 94 -21.85 -2.92 7.24
N PRO A 95 -22.54 -1.97 6.57
CA PRO A 95 -23.29 -0.95 7.28
C PRO A 95 -24.24 -1.66 8.24
N VAL A 96 -24.02 -1.44 9.54
CA VAL A 96 -24.86 -1.98 10.60
C VAL A 96 -26.29 -1.64 10.22
N HIS A 97 -27.09 -2.66 9.90
CA HIS A 97 -28.53 -2.49 9.78
C HIS A 97 -29.01 -2.02 11.15
N THR A 98 -29.22 -0.71 11.29
CA THR A 98 -29.99 -0.14 12.39
C THR A 98 -31.40 -0.69 12.23
N TYR A 99 -31.67 -1.84 12.86
CA TYR A 99 -33.02 -2.29 13.11
C TYR A 99 -33.66 -1.22 14.01
N ASN A 100 -34.48 -0.37 13.40
CA ASN A 100 -35.38 0.50 14.14
C ASN A 100 -36.28 -0.39 15.00
N ARG A 101 -36.02 -0.40 16.31
CA ARG A 101 -36.95 -0.93 17.30
C ARG A 101 -38.09 0.08 17.45
N PHE A 102 -39.06 0.05 16.54
CA PHE A 102 -40.32 0.75 16.75
C PHE A 102 -41.15 -0.01 17.78
N SER A 103 -41.01 0.37 19.04
CA SER A 103 -42.06 0.15 20.03
C SER A 103 -43.19 1.12 19.70
N SER A 104 -44.38 0.57 19.46
CA SER A 104 -45.62 1.28 19.22
C SER A 104 -45.87 2.37 20.26
N ALA A 105 -46.02 3.62 19.81
CA ALA A 105 -46.76 4.65 20.53
C ALA A 105 -47.32 5.67 19.52
N ASN A 106 -48.65 5.74 19.46
CA ASN A 106 -49.44 6.66 18.66
C ASN A 106 -49.29 8.11 19.16
N HIS A 107 -49.04 9.08 18.27
CA HIS A 107 -49.83 10.30 18.06
C HIS A 107 -49.09 11.30 17.16
N ASN A 108 -49.87 11.99 16.31
CA ASN A 108 -49.49 13.01 15.34
C ASN A 108 -48.40 14.00 15.80
N THR A 109 -47.24 13.99 15.12
CA THR A 109 -46.42 15.20 14.92
C THR A 109 -45.63 15.11 13.61
N LEU A 110 -45.93 15.99 12.66
CA LEU A 110 -45.12 16.22 11.45
C LEU A 110 -43.82 16.93 11.85
N HIS A 111 -42.69 16.22 11.80
CA HIS A 111 -41.37 16.86 11.76
C HIS A 111 -40.69 16.58 10.43
N HIS A 112 -40.54 17.69 9.69
CA HIS A 112 -39.70 17.86 8.53
C HIS A 112 -38.27 17.39 8.84
N MET A 113 -37.77 16.35 8.15
CA MET A 113 -36.37 15.97 8.19
C MET A 113 -35.82 15.93 6.76
N THR A 114 -34.84 16.80 6.53
CA THR A 114 -34.16 17.01 5.25
C THR A 114 -33.25 15.81 4.95
N SER A 115 -33.46 15.19 3.78
CA SER A 115 -32.50 14.26 3.21
C SER A 115 -31.32 15.04 2.65
N SER A 116 -30.17 15.00 3.34
CA SER A 116 -28.89 15.38 2.75
C SER A 116 -28.42 14.22 1.87
N LYS A 117 -28.46 14.40 0.54
CA LYS A 117 -27.86 13.48 -0.41
C LYS A 117 -26.34 13.64 -0.36
N TYR A 118 -25.65 12.60 0.09
CA TYR A 118 -24.20 12.47 -0.05
C TYR A 118 -23.86 12.18 -1.52
N ASN A 119 -22.97 12.98 -2.11
CA ASN A 119 -22.52 12.86 -3.50
C ASN A 119 -20.99 12.92 -3.50
N PRO A 120 -20.25 11.80 -3.64
CA PRO A 120 -18.80 11.85 -3.70
C PRO A 120 -18.34 12.25 -5.11
N VAL A 121 -17.30 13.10 -5.14
CA VAL A 121 -16.50 13.45 -6.32
C VAL A 121 -15.43 12.38 -6.53
#